data_AF-A0A936IJR4-F1
#
_entry.id   AF-A0A936IJR4-F1
#
_cell.length_a   1.000
_cell.length_b   1.000
_cell.length_c   1.000
_cell.angle_alpha   90.00
_cell.angle_beta   90.00
_cell.angle_gamma   90.00
#
_symmetry.space_group_name_H-M   'P 1'
#
loop_
_entity.id
_entity.type
_entity.pdbx_description
1 polymer ?
#
loop_
_entity_poly.entity_id
_entity_poly.type
_entity_poly.pdbx_seq_one_letter_code
_entity_poly.pdbx_strand_id
1 'polypeptide(L)'
;GGGRGRRSRGAAPADSGDRTRQAITALHDLLAAGRAYARARANDPAVAIDLRLEGLAPVLTRRTPVFVRASQHAAIQQAVTWAAAEGVRLVIVGGESADGCLDLLKRHDVAVIVASTHRLPDRRDAPYDEAFTLPAQLEAAGLRWCFAHEFGGFSNERNLPYAVGTAIAYGLTREAALRAMTLSAAEILGVDERLGSLEPGKDATLFLADGEPWLLTTKVGEVWIGGRRVEQTSKHTELAKKYREKYRQLDARK
;
A
#
# COMPACT_ATOMS: atom_id res chain seq x y z
N GLY A 1 -41.56 -33.83 6.24
CA GLY A 1 -41.62 -32.45 6.74
C GLY A 1 -40.65 -31.60 5.95
N GLY A 2 -41.16 -30.73 5.06
CA GLY A 2 -40.34 -29.86 4.21
C GLY A 2 -40.21 -28.47 4.83
N GLY A 3 -39.02 -28.12 5.30
CA GLY A 3 -38.70 -26.78 5.79
C GLY A 3 -38.28 -25.87 4.65
N ARG A 4 -39.18 -24.96 4.23
CA ARG A 4 -38.88 -23.89 3.27
C ARG A 4 -38.00 -22.84 3.94
N GLY A 5 -36.71 -22.86 3.62
CA GLY A 5 -35.77 -21.78 3.92
C GLY A 5 -36.17 -20.49 3.19
N ARG A 6 -36.52 -19.47 3.97
CA ARG A 6 -36.91 -18.13 3.52
C ARG A 6 -35.69 -17.45 2.88
N ARG A 7 -35.58 -17.49 1.54
CA ARG A 7 -34.63 -16.66 0.80
C ARG A 7 -35.02 -15.19 0.98
N SER A 8 -34.18 -14.41 1.65
CA SER A 8 -34.27 -12.95 1.60
C SER A 8 -34.02 -12.53 0.15
N ARG A 9 -35.04 -11.93 -0.47
CA ARG A 9 -34.86 -11.19 -1.73
C ARG A 9 -34.06 -9.95 -1.39
N GLY A 10 -32.75 -9.98 -1.63
CA GLY A 10 -31.92 -8.78 -1.62
C GLY A 10 -32.47 -7.80 -2.64
N ALA A 11 -32.61 -6.54 -2.24
CA ALA A 11 -33.02 -5.44 -3.11
C ALA A 11 -32.08 -5.36 -4.33
N ALA A 12 -32.65 -5.01 -5.48
CA ALA A 12 -31.95 -4.85 -6.75
C ALA A 12 -30.86 -3.75 -6.70
N PRO A 13 -29.80 -3.81 -7.54
CA PRO A 13 -28.57 -3.02 -7.41
C PRO A 13 -28.64 -1.57 -7.93
N ALA A 14 -29.83 -0.95 -7.97
CA ALA A 14 -30.01 0.38 -8.57
C ALA A 14 -29.38 1.53 -7.76
N ASP A 15 -29.13 1.33 -6.46
CA ASP A 15 -28.72 2.37 -5.51
C ASP A 15 -27.19 2.56 -5.41
N SER A 16 -26.38 1.56 -5.79
CA SER A 16 -24.91 1.67 -5.69
C SER A 16 -24.30 2.54 -6.81
N GLY A 17 -24.84 2.45 -8.02
CA GLY A 17 -24.35 3.20 -9.18
C GLY A 17 -24.63 4.71 -9.09
N ASP A 18 -25.78 5.09 -8.53
CA ASP A 18 -26.15 6.49 -8.39
C ASP A 18 -25.33 7.19 -7.30
N ARG A 19 -25.12 6.53 -6.16
CA ARG A 19 -24.22 6.99 -5.10
C ARG A 19 -22.78 7.15 -5.59
N THR A 20 -22.28 6.22 -6.41
CA THR A 20 -20.95 6.30 -6.99
C THR A 20 -20.82 7.51 -7.92
N ARG A 21 -21.81 7.76 -8.78
CA ARG A 21 -21.83 8.96 -9.64
C ARG A 21 -21.85 10.25 -8.83
N GLN A 22 -22.71 10.34 -7.81
CA GLN A 22 -22.77 11.51 -6.93
C GLN A 22 -21.43 11.76 -6.21
N ALA A 23 -20.75 10.70 -5.75
CA ALA A 23 -19.45 10.83 -5.10
C ALA A 23 -18.36 11.33 -6.07
N ILE A 24 -18.35 10.84 -7.32
CA ILE A 24 -17.42 11.31 -8.35
C ILE A 24 -17.70 12.79 -8.69
N THR A 25 -18.97 13.19 -8.83
CA THR A 25 -19.34 14.59 -9.07
C THR A 25 -18.90 15.48 -7.91
N ALA A 26 -19.14 15.08 -6.66
CA ALA A 26 -18.71 15.84 -5.49
C ALA A 26 -17.17 15.98 -5.43
N LEU A 27 -16.43 14.96 -5.87
CA LEU A 27 -14.97 15.01 -5.94
C LEU A 27 -14.49 15.98 -7.04
N HIS A 28 -15.12 15.95 -8.22
CA HIS A 28 -14.86 16.91 -9.30
C HIS A 28 -15.11 18.35 -8.82
N ASP A 29 -16.27 18.60 -8.19
CA ASP A 29 -16.64 19.93 -7.70
C ASP A 29 -15.68 20.43 -6.61
N LEU A 30 -15.20 19.52 -5.75
CA LEU A 30 -14.19 19.85 -4.75
C LEU A 30 -12.85 20.27 -5.38
N LEU A 31 -12.39 19.56 -6.41
CA LEU A 31 -11.16 19.91 -7.12
C LEU A 31 -11.33 21.22 -7.91
N ALA A 32 -12.48 21.44 -8.54
CA ALA A 32 -12.81 22.68 -9.21
C ALA A 32 -12.81 23.88 -8.24
N ALA A 33 -13.44 23.73 -7.07
CA ALA A 33 -13.42 24.73 -6.00
C ALA A 33 -12.00 24.99 -5.50
N GLY A 34 -11.19 23.93 -5.31
CA GLY A 34 -9.79 24.05 -4.92
C GLY A 34 -8.96 24.84 -5.94
N ARG A 35 -9.16 24.62 -7.24
CA ARG A 35 -8.48 25.40 -8.30
C ARG A 35 -8.92 26.87 -8.30
N ALA A 36 -10.21 27.13 -8.13
CA ALA A 36 -10.74 28.50 -8.05
C ALA A 36 -10.17 29.24 -6.84
N TYR A 37 -10.13 28.58 -5.67
CA TYR A 37 -9.54 29.10 -4.44
C TYR A 37 -8.04 29.38 -4.60
N ALA A 38 -7.27 28.46 -5.17
CA ALA A 38 -5.84 28.65 -5.42
C ALA A 38 -5.55 29.87 -6.32
N ARG A 39 -6.39 30.09 -7.36
CA ARG A 39 -6.29 31.29 -8.22
C ARG A 39 -6.66 32.57 -7.47
N ALA A 40 -7.70 32.53 -6.64
CA ALA A 40 -8.13 33.69 -5.84
C ALA A 40 -7.03 34.13 -4.86
N ARG A 41 -6.43 33.19 -4.12
CA ARG A 41 -5.32 33.44 -3.19
C ARG A 41 -4.05 33.96 -3.86
N ALA A 42 -3.77 33.50 -5.07
CA ALA A 42 -2.61 33.98 -5.84
C ALA A 42 -2.77 35.44 -6.28
N ASN A 43 -4.01 35.89 -6.53
CA ASN A 43 -4.31 37.26 -6.97
C ASN A 43 -4.54 38.22 -5.80
N ASP A 44 -5.09 37.73 -4.68
CA ASP A 44 -5.38 38.53 -3.50
C ASP A 44 -5.00 37.77 -2.21
N PRO A 45 -3.89 38.16 -1.55
CA PRO A 45 -3.48 37.60 -0.26
C PRO A 45 -4.47 37.84 0.90
N ALA A 46 -5.44 38.75 0.75
CA ALA A 46 -6.47 39.04 1.75
C ALA A 46 -7.64 38.03 1.73
N VAL A 47 -7.74 37.18 0.70
CA VAL A 47 -8.74 36.10 0.65
C VAL A 47 -8.56 35.19 1.87
N ALA A 48 -9.65 34.99 2.61
CA ALA A 48 -9.68 34.18 3.83
C ALA A 48 -9.21 32.75 3.58
N ILE A 49 -8.44 32.19 4.51
CA ILE A 49 -7.88 30.85 4.40
C ILE A 49 -8.97 29.81 4.68
N ASP A 50 -9.30 29.01 3.67
CA ASP A 50 -10.10 27.80 3.83
C ASP A 50 -9.15 26.60 3.96
N LEU A 51 -9.03 26.05 5.18
CA LEU A 51 -8.13 24.93 5.47
C LEU A 51 -8.39 23.70 4.60
N ARG A 52 -9.65 23.46 4.21
CA ARG A 52 -10.03 22.30 3.39
C ARG A 52 -9.50 22.47 1.96
N LEU A 53 -9.62 23.66 1.39
CA LEU A 53 -9.16 23.95 0.03
C LEU A 53 -7.65 24.17 -0.03
N GLU A 54 -7.06 24.76 1.00
CA GLU A 54 -5.61 24.92 1.15
C GLU A 54 -4.91 23.55 1.18
N GLY A 55 -5.49 22.57 1.89
CA GLY A 55 -4.97 21.20 1.93
C GLY A 55 -4.97 20.47 0.58
N LEU A 56 -5.74 20.94 -0.40
CA LEU A 56 -5.76 20.36 -1.76
C LEU A 56 -4.67 20.92 -2.66
N ALA A 57 -4.03 22.04 -2.31
CA ALA A 57 -3.01 22.66 -3.15
C ALA A 57 -1.87 21.70 -3.55
N PRO A 58 -1.33 20.83 -2.66
CA PRO A 58 -0.30 19.84 -3.03
C PRO A 58 -0.79 18.79 -4.04
N VAL A 59 -2.08 18.44 -4.01
CA VAL A 59 -2.70 17.49 -4.94
C VAL A 59 -2.88 18.14 -6.31
N LEU A 60 -3.38 19.38 -6.34
CA LEU A 60 -3.61 20.16 -7.57
C LEU A 60 -2.30 20.49 -8.30
N THR A 61 -1.21 20.65 -7.57
CA THR A 61 0.15 20.86 -8.11
C THR A 61 0.88 19.55 -8.43
N ARG A 62 0.21 18.40 -8.28
CA ARG A 62 0.76 17.04 -8.48
C ARG A 62 1.92 16.65 -7.57
N ARG A 63 2.22 17.45 -6.55
CA ARG A 63 3.26 17.14 -5.56
C ARG A 63 2.86 15.95 -4.68
N THR A 64 1.59 15.85 -4.32
CA THR A 64 1.05 14.76 -3.51
C THR A 64 0.12 13.89 -4.37
N PRO A 65 0.33 12.57 -4.42
CA PRO A 65 -0.55 11.68 -5.16
C PRO A 65 -1.91 11.50 -4.46
N VAL A 66 -2.94 11.21 -5.24
CA VAL A 66 -4.22 10.70 -4.75
C VAL A 66 -4.14 9.17 -4.72
N PHE A 67 -4.35 8.58 -3.55
CA PHE A 67 -4.46 7.14 -3.40
C PHE A 67 -5.91 6.72 -3.63
N VAL A 68 -6.14 5.91 -4.66
CA VAL A 68 -7.46 5.38 -4.98
C VAL A 68 -7.44 3.87 -4.79
N ARG A 69 -8.35 3.37 -3.95
CA ARG A 69 -8.56 1.94 -3.80
C ARG A 69 -9.34 1.42 -5.00
N ALA A 70 -8.70 0.59 -5.81
CA ALA A 70 -9.32 -0.03 -6.97
C ALA A 70 -8.70 -1.39 -7.24
N SER A 71 -9.54 -2.42 -7.23
CA SER A 71 -9.14 -3.82 -7.39
C SER A 71 -9.46 -4.36 -8.77
N GLN A 72 -10.68 -4.10 -9.24
CA GLN A 72 -11.24 -4.65 -10.47
C GLN A 72 -10.83 -3.83 -11.70
N HIS A 73 -10.69 -4.46 -12.87
CA HIS A 73 -10.29 -3.80 -14.13
C HIS A 73 -11.10 -2.52 -14.41
N ALA A 74 -12.43 -2.60 -14.32
CA ALA A 74 -13.30 -1.45 -14.58
C ALA A 74 -13.06 -0.29 -13.60
N ALA A 75 -12.80 -0.60 -12.32
CA ALA A 75 -12.52 0.42 -11.31
C ALA A 75 -11.15 1.08 -11.53
N ILE A 76 -10.13 0.28 -11.91
CA ILE A 76 -8.81 0.79 -12.26
C ILE A 76 -8.92 1.72 -13.48
N GLN A 77 -9.61 1.29 -14.54
CA GLN A 77 -9.83 2.09 -15.74
C GLN A 77 -10.54 3.41 -15.45
N GLN A 78 -11.60 3.38 -14.63
CA GLN A 78 -12.33 4.57 -14.20
C GLN A 78 -11.45 5.52 -13.38
N ALA A 79 -10.66 4.99 -12.44
CA ALA A 79 -9.75 5.79 -11.63
C ALA A 79 -8.68 6.48 -12.49
N VAL A 80 -8.06 5.75 -13.43
CA VAL A 80 -7.07 6.31 -14.35
C VAL A 80 -7.68 7.38 -15.26
N THR A 81 -8.87 7.11 -15.81
CA THR A 81 -9.57 8.07 -16.68
C THR A 81 -9.93 9.35 -15.92
N TRP A 82 -10.44 9.22 -14.69
CA TRP A 82 -10.75 10.33 -13.82
C TRP A 82 -9.49 11.15 -13.48
N ALA A 83 -8.41 10.49 -13.07
CA ALA A 83 -7.17 11.18 -12.70
C ALA A 83 -6.54 11.90 -13.90
N ALA A 84 -6.63 11.32 -15.10
CA ALA A 84 -6.19 11.95 -16.33
C ALA A 84 -7.02 13.20 -16.66
N ALA A 85 -8.35 13.13 -16.52
CA ALA A 85 -9.25 14.27 -16.74
C ALA A 85 -9.01 15.41 -15.75
N GLU A 86 -8.79 15.09 -14.47
CA GLU A 86 -8.46 16.06 -13.43
C GLU A 86 -6.99 16.52 -13.49
N GLY A 87 -6.14 15.80 -14.21
CA GLY A 87 -4.71 16.07 -14.23
C GLY A 87 -4.07 16.00 -12.84
N VAL A 88 -4.43 15.00 -12.03
CA VAL A 88 -3.83 14.72 -10.71
C VAL A 88 -2.92 13.49 -10.80
N ARG A 89 -1.91 13.41 -9.93
CA ARG A 89 -1.07 12.21 -9.81
C ARG A 89 -1.87 11.11 -9.09
N LEU A 90 -1.94 9.93 -9.68
CA LEU A 90 -2.71 8.79 -9.16
C LEU A 90 -1.80 7.66 -8.69
N VAL A 91 -2.18 7.02 -7.58
CA VAL A 91 -1.65 5.73 -7.13
C VAL A 91 -2.81 4.81 -6.85
N ILE A 92 -2.75 3.59 -7.38
CA ILE A 92 -3.75 2.54 -7.13
C ILE A 92 -3.36 1.76 -5.87
N VAL A 93 -4.29 1.58 -4.95
CA VAL A 93 -4.15 0.69 -3.78
C VAL A 93 -5.01 -0.55 -3.97
N GLY A 94 -4.43 -1.73 -3.78
CA GLY A 94 -5.04 -3.01 -4.15
C GLY A 94 -4.50 -3.45 -5.51
N GLY A 95 -5.18 -3.07 -6.58
CA GLY A 95 -4.76 -3.39 -7.95
C GLY A 95 -4.79 -4.89 -8.25
N GLU A 96 -5.69 -5.63 -7.62
CA GLU A 96 -5.78 -7.09 -7.69
C GLU A 96 -5.91 -7.62 -9.12
N SER A 97 -6.55 -6.85 -9.99
CA SER A 97 -6.71 -7.11 -11.42
C SER A 97 -5.92 -6.10 -12.29
N ALA A 98 -4.76 -5.64 -11.81
CA ALA A 98 -3.88 -4.77 -12.59
C ALA A 98 -3.23 -5.48 -13.78
N ASP A 99 -3.20 -6.82 -13.76
CA ASP A 99 -2.75 -7.71 -14.84
C ASP A 99 -3.38 -7.38 -16.20
N GLY A 100 -4.68 -7.06 -16.22
CA GLY A 100 -5.41 -6.67 -17.44
C GLY A 100 -5.36 -5.18 -17.76
N CYS A 101 -4.62 -4.38 -16.97
CA CYS A 101 -4.53 -2.92 -17.12
C CYS A 101 -3.08 -2.42 -17.22
N LEU A 102 -2.10 -3.31 -17.44
CA LEU A 102 -0.67 -2.97 -17.42
C LEU A 102 -0.31 -1.83 -18.38
N ASP A 103 -0.75 -1.92 -19.64
CA ASP A 103 -0.48 -0.88 -20.65
C ASP A 103 -1.14 0.45 -20.32
N LEU A 104 -2.32 0.42 -19.72
CA LEU A 104 -3.02 1.63 -19.28
C LEU A 104 -2.23 2.30 -18.14
N LEU A 105 -1.86 1.53 -17.12
CA LEU A 105 -1.10 2.03 -15.98
C LEU A 105 0.25 2.60 -16.42
N LYS A 106 0.93 1.93 -17.36
CA LYS A 106 2.24 2.36 -17.88
C LYS A 106 2.14 3.65 -18.66
N ARG A 107 1.14 3.78 -19.55
CA ARG A 107 0.92 4.99 -20.36
C ARG A 107 0.65 6.23 -19.51
N HIS A 108 0.02 6.06 -18.34
CA HIS A 108 -0.32 7.16 -17.44
C HIS A 108 0.66 7.31 -16.25
N ASP A 109 1.76 6.54 -16.21
CA ASP A 109 2.74 6.51 -15.12
C ASP A 109 2.08 6.33 -13.72
N VAL A 110 1.10 5.43 -13.66
CA VAL A 110 0.33 5.15 -12.44
C VAL A 110 1.00 4.03 -11.67
N ALA A 111 1.38 4.31 -10.43
CA ALA A 111 1.96 3.31 -9.56
C ALA A 111 0.89 2.45 -8.86
N VAL A 112 1.27 1.23 -8.48
CA VAL A 112 0.39 0.25 -7.84
C VAL A 112 0.95 -0.19 -6.48
N ILE A 113 0.13 -0.11 -5.43
CA ILE A 113 0.41 -0.69 -4.12
C ILE A 113 -0.33 -2.01 -4.03
N VAL A 114 0.41 -3.11 -4.12
CA VAL A 114 -0.15 -4.47 -4.03
C VAL A 114 -0.47 -4.76 -2.56
N ALA A 115 -1.76 -4.74 -2.23
CA ALA A 115 -2.24 -4.77 -0.85
C ALA A 115 -1.99 -6.10 -0.13
N SER A 116 -1.94 -7.22 -0.86
CA SER A 116 -1.44 -8.51 -0.36
C SER A 116 -1.38 -9.54 -1.49
N THR A 117 -0.42 -10.44 -1.40
CA THR A 117 -0.36 -11.66 -2.23
C THR A 117 -1.03 -12.85 -1.55
N HIS A 118 -1.18 -12.84 -0.22
CA HIS A 118 -1.80 -13.92 0.56
C HIS A 118 -3.32 -13.76 0.64
N ARG A 119 -3.97 -13.92 -0.51
CA ARG A 119 -5.42 -13.82 -0.65
C ARG A 119 -5.94 -14.85 -1.64
N LEU A 120 -7.26 -15.01 -1.64
CA LEU A 120 -7.94 -15.73 -2.71
C LEU A 120 -8.05 -14.81 -3.94
N PRO A 121 -8.06 -15.38 -5.16
CA PRO A 121 -8.46 -14.65 -6.35
C PRO A 121 -9.88 -14.10 -6.20
N ASP A 122 -10.09 -12.86 -6.64
CA ASP A 122 -11.39 -12.19 -6.50
C ASP A 122 -12.35 -12.60 -7.63
N ARG A 123 -11.80 -13.07 -8.76
CA ARG A 123 -12.56 -13.47 -9.94
C ARG A 123 -12.72 -14.99 -9.99
N ARG A 124 -13.91 -15.44 -10.38
CA ARG A 124 -14.23 -16.88 -10.45
C ARG A 124 -13.38 -17.62 -11.50
N ASP A 125 -13.04 -16.95 -12.58
CA ASP A 125 -12.23 -17.45 -13.69
C ASP A 125 -10.75 -17.10 -13.57
N ALA A 126 -10.32 -16.44 -12.49
CA ALA A 126 -8.92 -16.14 -12.28
C ALA A 126 -8.12 -17.42 -11.95
N PRO A 127 -6.85 -17.50 -12.38
CA PRO A 127 -5.92 -18.52 -11.91
C PRO A 127 -5.84 -18.53 -10.38
N TYR A 128 -5.63 -19.71 -9.80
CA TYR A 128 -5.56 -19.87 -8.34
C TYR A 128 -4.36 -19.13 -7.72
N ASP A 129 -3.34 -18.86 -8.53
CA ASP A 129 -2.07 -18.23 -8.18
C ASP A 129 -1.96 -16.76 -8.64
N GLU A 130 -3.03 -16.17 -9.19
CA GLU A 130 -3.07 -14.78 -9.69
C GLU A 130 -2.46 -13.79 -8.69
N ALA A 131 -2.82 -13.92 -7.41
CA ALA A 131 -2.33 -13.06 -6.34
C ALA A 131 -0.81 -13.18 -6.10
N PHE A 132 -0.21 -14.34 -6.39
CA PHE A 132 1.22 -14.60 -6.20
C PHE A 132 2.04 -14.19 -7.43
N THR A 133 1.48 -14.31 -8.63
CA THR A 133 2.16 -13.99 -9.89
C THR A 133 2.07 -12.52 -10.27
N LEU A 134 1.07 -11.78 -9.77
CA LEU A 134 0.87 -10.36 -10.08
C LEU A 134 2.13 -9.50 -9.88
N PRO A 135 2.90 -9.61 -8.78
CA PRO A 135 4.15 -8.84 -8.63
C PRO A 135 5.16 -9.06 -9.77
N ALA A 136 5.33 -10.30 -10.23
CA ALA A 136 6.23 -10.63 -11.33
C ALA A 136 5.74 -10.04 -12.67
N GLN A 137 4.42 -9.97 -12.87
CA GLN A 137 3.83 -9.33 -14.05
C GLN A 137 4.02 -7.80 -14.02
N LEU A 138 3.87 -7.17 -12.85
CA LEU A 138 4.11 -5.74 -12.66
C LEU A 138 5.59 -5.39 -12.89
N GLU A 139 6.50 -6.23 -12.40
CA GLU A 139 7.94 -6.15 -12.69
C GLU A 139 8.21 -6.24 -14.20
N ALA A 140 7.71 -7.29 -14.86
CA ALA A 140 7.92 -7.50 -16.29
C ALA A 140 7.35 -6.36 -17.16
N ALA A 141 6.25 -5.74 -16.73
CA ALA A 141 5.67 -4.57 -17.38
C ALA A 141 6.52 -3.29 -17.20
N GLY A 142 7.45 -3.28 -16.24
CA GLY A 142 8.24 -2.11 -15.87
C GLY A 142 7.41 -1.03 -15.17
N LEU A 143 6.37 -1.43 -14.43
CA LEU A 143 5.55 -0.50 -13.65
C LEU A 143 6.23 -0.16 -12.33
N ARG A 144 5.94 1.04 -11.80
CA ARG A 144 6.29 1.36 -10.41
C ARG A 144 5.28 0.72 -9.49
N TRP A 145 5.73 -0.14 -8.59
CA TRP A 145 4.87 -0.79 -7.63
C TRP A 145 5.60 -1.09 -6.33
N CYS A 146 4.84 -1.26 -5.25
CA CYS A 146 5.36 -1.69 -3.95
C CYS A 146 4.42 -2.70 -3.28
N PHE A 147 4.95 -3.41 -2.30
CA PHE A 147 4.12 -4.26 -1.44
C PHE A 147 3.48 -3.43 -0.32
N ALA A 148 2.32 -3.89 0.12
CA ALA A 148 1.72 -3.54 1.40
C ALA A 148 1.09 -4.82 2.00
N HIS A 149 0.64 -4.74 3.26
CA HIS A 149 -0.09 -5.83 3.89
C HIS A 149 -1.41 -5.34 4.52
N GLU A 150 -2.49 -5.40 3.77
CA GLU A 150 -3.79 -4.86 4.20
C GLU A 150 -4.66 -5.84 5.00
N PHE A 151 -4.58 -7.15 4.74
CA PHE A 151 -5.48 -8.11 5.38
C PHE A 151 -5.23 -8.26 6.88
N GLY A 152 -6.25 -7.94 7.68
CA GLY A 152 -6.27 -8.07 9.13
C GLY A 152 -5.63 -6.91 9.91
N GLY A 153 -5.42 -5.76 9.25
CA GLY A 153 -5.01 -4.50 9.88
C GLY A 153 -3.52 -4.42 10.20
N PHE A 154 -3.10 -3.27 10.76
CA PHE A 154 -1.70 -2.94 11.04
C PHE A 154 -0.95 -3.98 11.90
N SER A 155 -1.66 -4.80 12.67
CA SER A 155 -1.04 -5.87 13.47
C SER A 155 -0.41 -6.99 12.64
N ASN A 156 -0.75 -7.09 11.36
CA ASN A 156 -0.29 -8.14 10.44
C ASN A 156 0.87 -7.71 9.55
N GLU A 157 1.37 -6.47 9.63
CA GLU A 157 2.49 -5.99 8.82
C GLU A 157 3.77 -6.86 8.98
N ARG A 158 3.90 -7.53 10.13
CA ARG A 158 4.95 -8.52 10.39
C ARG A 158 5.00 -9.68 9.38
N ASN A 159 3.92 -9.89 8.61
CA ASN A 159 3.78 -10.94 7.62
C ASN A 159 4.18 -10.49 6.20
N LEU A 160 4.46 -9.20 6.00
CA LEU A 160 4.93 -8.66 4.72
C LEU A 160 6.11 -9.48 4.13
N PRO A 161 7.14 -9.87 4.92
CA PRO A 161 8.20 -10.74 4.42
C PRO A 161 7.72 -12.05 3.79
N TYR A 162 6.64 -12.65 4.32
CA TYR A 162 6.10 -13.91 3.82
C TYR A 162 5.36 -13.74 2.49
N ALA A 163 4.63 -12.63 2.35
CA ALA A 163 3.98 -12.24 1.10
C ALA A 163 5.02 -12.04 0.00
N VAL A 164 6.15 -11.41 0.33
CA VAL A 164 7.29 -11.18 -0.58
C VAL A 164 7.97 -12.51 -0.94
N GLY A 165 8.27 -13.36 0.05
CA GLY A 165 8.90 -14.66 -0.19
C GLY A 165 8.05 -15.56 -1.10
N THR A 166 6.72 -15.46 -0.98
CA THR A 166 5.80 -16.16 -1.88
C THR A 166 5.87 -15.58 -3.29
N ALA A 167 5.85 -14.26 -3.47
CA ALA A 167 5.98 -13.65 -4.80
C ALA A 167 7.29 -14.06 -5.50
N ILE A 168 8.41 -14.15 -4.76
CA ILE A 168 9.69 -14.63 -5.29
C ILE A 168 9.59 -16.08 -5.77
N ALA A 169 8.93 -16.95 -4.99
CA ALA A 169 8.71 -18.34 -5.39
C ALA A 169 7.84 -18.48 -6.65
N TYR A 170 7.05 -17.46 -6.98
CA TYR A 170 6.18 -17.39 -8.17
C TYR A 170 6.76 -16.50 -9.29
N GLY A 171 8.07 -16.24 -9.27
CA GLY A 171 8.80 -15.68 -10.42
C GLY A 171 9.22 -14.22 -10.30
N LEU A 172 8.92 -13.55 -9.18
CA LEU A 172 9.45 -12.21 -8.90
C LEU A 172 10.96 -12.28 -8.64
N THR A 173 11.75 -11.37 -9.22
CA THR A 173 13.19 -11.34 -8.91
C THR A 173 13.46 -10.84 -7.48
N ARG A 174 14.55 -11.34 -6.88
CA ARG A 174 14.97 -10.93 -5.53
C ARG A 174 15.28 -9.44 -5.44
N GLU A 175 15.84 -8.87 -6.51
CA GLU A 175 16.16 -7.44 -6.59
C GLU A 175 14.89 -6.59 -6.65
N ALA A 176 13.94 -6.95 -7.52
CA ALA A 176 12.66 -6.27 -7.59
C ALA A 176 11.87 -6.40 -6.28
N ALA A 177 11.94 -7.56 -5.62
CA ALA A 177 11.34 -7.75 -4.30
C ALA A 177 11.92 -6.78 -3.25
N LEU A 178 13.25 -6.68 -3.15
CA LEU A 178 13.90 -5.74 -2.22
C LEU A 178 13.54 -4.29 -2.55
N ARG A 179 13.60 -3.91 -3.83
CA ARG A 179 13.24 -2.57 -4.29
C ARG A 179 11.78 -2.23 -3.98
N ALA A 180 10.85 -3.16 -4.23
CA ALA A 180 9.43 -3.01 -3.95
C ALA A 180 9.10 -2.88 -2.46
N MET A 181 9.90 -3.48 -1.58
CA MET A 181 9.77 -3.29 -0.12
C MET A 181 10.36 -1.98 0.40
N THR A 182 11.24 -1.33 -0.37
CA THR A 182 12.07 -0.21 0.10
C THR A 182 11.91 1.02 -0.80
N LEU A 183 12.77 1.15 -1.82
CA LEU A 183 12.87 2.35 -2.66
C LEU A 183 11.57 2.65 -3.42
N SER A 184 10.92 1.65 -4.03
CA SER A 184 9.68 1.89 -4.76
C SER A 184 8.57 2.42 -3.83
N ALA A 185 8.49 1.91 -2.59
CA ALA A 185 7.53 2.42 -1.61
C ALA A 185 7.82 3.88 -1.27
N ALA A 186 9.09 4.24 -1.07
CA ALA A 186 9.50 5.61 -0.79
C ALA A 186 9.18 6.57 -1.96
N GLU A 187 9.43 6.15 -3.21
CA GLU A 187 9.12 6.92 -4.43
C GLU A 187 7.61 7.12 -4.64
N ILE A 188 6.82 6.08 -4.33
CA ILE A 188 5.35 6.15 -4.41
C ILE A 188 4.83 7.18 -3.40
N LEU A 189 5.34 7.12 -2.16
CA LEU A 189 4.96 8.02 -1.07
C LEU A 189 5.58 9.43 -1.17
N GLY A 190 6.58 9.63 -2.02
CA GLY A 190 7.28 10.92 -2.19
C GLY A 190 8.23 11.25 -1.04
N VAL A 191 8.86 10.24 -0.46
CA VAL A 191 9.83 10.36 0.65
C VAL A 191 11.18 9.73 0.32
N ASP A 192 11.42 9.41 -0.95
CA ASP A 192 12.64 8.79 -1.49
C ASP A 192 13.89 9.65 -1.33
N GLU A 193 13.76 10.96 -1.21
CA GLU A 193 14.87 11.87 -0.84
C GLU A 193 15.46 11.55 0.55
N ARG A 194 14.68 10.91 1.42
CA ARG A 194 15.09 10.59 2.81
C ARG A 194 15.18 9.11 3.11
N LEU A 195 14.41 8.26 2.42
CA LEU A 195 14.21 6.86 2.78
C LEU A 195 14.28 5.94 1.56
N GLY A 196 14.38 4.63 1.81
CA GLY A 196 14.20 3.59 0.80
C GLY A 196 15.48 3.08 0.13
N SER A 197 16.61 3.76 0.26
CA SER A 197 17.93 3.27 -0.19
C SER A 197 19.04 3.65 0.78
N LEU A 198 20.17 2.95 0.69
CA LEU A 198 21.39 3.23 1.46
C LEU A 198 22.32 4.11 0.62
N GLU A 199 22.05 5.42 0.63
CA GLU A 199 22.80 6.42 -0.14
C GLU A 199 23.21 7.60 0.77
N PRO A 200 24.37 8.24 0.52
CA PRO A 200 24.77 9.44 1.24
C PRO A 200 23.69 10.53 1.19
N GLY A 201 23.37 11.13 2.34
CA GLY A 201 22.36 12.19 2.46
C GLY A 201 20.98 11.70 2.91
N LYS A 202 20.69 10.40 2.86
CA LYS A 202 19.43 9.82 3.34
C LYS A 202 19.47 9.51 4.85
N ASP A 203 18.28 9.34 5.45
CA ASP A 203 18.17 8.97 6.85
C ASP A 203 18.75 7.56 7.06
N ALA A 204 19.59 7.38 8.08
CA ALA A 204 20.17 6.09 8.45
C ALA A 204 19.11 5.17 9.10
N THR A 205 18.16 4.70 8.30
CA THR A 205 17.09 3.78 8.66
C THR A 205 17.34 2.44 7.99
N LEU A 206 17.85 1.49 8.75
CA LEU A 206 18.32 0.20 8.25
C LEU A 206 18.17 -0.88 9.31
N PHE A 207 18.22 -2.14 8.89
CA PHE A 207 18.25 -3.27 9.79
C PHE A 207 19.31 -4.28 9.36
N LEU A 208 19.83 -5.02 10.33
CA LEU A 208 20.74 -6.13 10.11
C LEU A 208 19.97 -7.42 10.35
N ALA A 209 20.09 -8.35 9.41
CA ALA A 209 19.49 -9.68 9.50
C ALA A 209 20.55 -10.75 9.21
N ASP A 210 20.36 -11.96 9.75
CA ASP A 210 21.26 -13.11 9.56
C ASP A 210 21.00 -13.89 8.26
N GLY A 211 20.17 -13.34 7.37
CA GLY A 211 19.78 -13.94 6.11
C GLY A 211 18.88 -13.02 5.28
N GLU A 212 18.29 -13.57 4.23
CA GLU A 212 17.38 -12.81 3.38
C GLU A 212 16.08 -12.45 4.12
N PRO A 213 15.59 -11.21 3.98
CA PRO A 213 14.55 -10.69 4.86
C PRO A 213 13.19 -11.40 4.71
N TRP A 214 12.93 -12.05 3.57
CA TRP A 214 11.68 -12.75 3.25
C TRP A 214 11.64 -14.22 3.70
N LEU A 215 12.71 -14.75 4.31
CA LEU A 215 12.71 -16.13 4.81
C LEU A 215 12.16 -16.21 6.23
N LEU A 216 11.34 -17.23 6.49
CA LEU A 216 10.76 -17.52 7.82
C LEU A 216 11.81 -17.74 8.91
N THR A 217 12.99 -18.23 8.53
CA THR A 217 14.07 -18.55 9.47
C THR A 217 14.96 -17.34 9.78
N THR A 218 14.87 -16.27 8.99
CA THR A 218 15.70 -15.09 9.13
C THR A 218 15.33 -14.32 10.39
N LYS A 219 16.35 -13.94 11.15
CA LYS A 219 16.23 -13.14 12.36
C LYS A 219 16.78 -11.76 12.10
N VAL A 220 15.95 -10.76 12.40
CA VAL A 220 16.40 -9.37 12.47
C VAL A 220 17.18 -9.21 13.77
N GLY A 221 18.45 -8.83 13.68
CA GLY A 221 19.35 -8.67 14.82
C GLY A 221 19.38 -7.23 15.34
N GLU A 222 19.56 -6.25 14.45
CA GLU A 222 19.59 -4.84 14.81
C GLU A 222 18.69 -4.01 13.91
N VAL A 223 18.07 -2.97 14.47
CA VAL A 223 17.26 -2.00 13.72
C VAL A 223 17.71 -0.62 14.13
N TRP A 224 17.87 0.24 13.14
CA TRP A 224 18.27 1.62 13.27
C TRP A 224 17.23 2.48 12.56
N ILE A 225 16.79 3.56 13.20
CA ILE A 225 15.83 4.52 12.63
C ILE A 225 16.41 5.92 12.80
N GLY A 226 16.67 6.60 11.70
CA GLY A 226 17.29 7.95 11.70
C GLY A 226 18.61 7.99 12.48
N GLY A 227 19.46 6.99 12.32
CA GLY A 227 20.77 6.88 12.98
C GLY A 227 20.73 6.46 14.44
N ARG A 228 19.54 6.17 15.00
CA ARG A 228 19.40 5.69 16.39
C ARG A 228 19.05 4.22 16.41
N ARG A 229 19.80 3.45 17.19
CA ARG A 229 19.50 2.04 17.43
C ARG A 229 18.19 1.91 18.20
N VAL A 230 17.30 1.06 17.69
CA VAL A 230 16.02 0.73 18.31
C VAL A 230 16.18 -0.55 19.13
N GLU A 231 15.73 -0.52 20.38
CA GLU A 231 15.69 -1.72 21.21
C GLU A 231 14.53 -2.62 20.76
N GLN A 232 14.83 -3.89 20.46
CA GLN A 232 13.86 -4.86 19.97
C GLN A 232 13.23 -5.68 21.11
N THR A 233 12.79 -5.00 22.16
CA THR A 233 12.08 -5.64 23.28
C THR A 233 10.60 -5.77 22.97
N SER A 234 10.04 -6.92 23.34
CA SER A 234 8.61 -7.19 23.33
C SER A 234 8.20 -7.80 24.67
N LYS A 235 6.89 -7.80 24.94
CA LYS A 235 6.35 -8.49 26.12
C LYS A 235 6.76 -9.96 26.17
N HIS A 236 6.92 -10.62 25.01
CA HIS A 236 7.40 -11.99 24.94
C HIS A 236 8.87 -12.12 25.35
N THR A 237 9.76 -11.22 24.89
CA THR A 237 11.18 -11.26 25.26
C THR A 237 11.38 -10.90 26.74
N GLU A 238 10.59 -9.97 27.27
CA GLU A 238 10.59 -9.62 28.69
C GLU A 238 10.13 -10.79 29.56
N LEU A 239 9.01 -11.42 29.21
CA LEU A 239 8.51 -12.61 29.91
C LEU A 239 9.52 -13.77 29.81
N ALA A 240 10.08 -14.01 28.63
CA ALA A 240 11.11 -15.04 28.45
C ALA A 240 12.34 -14.79 29.35
N LYS A 241 12.80 -13.53 29.43
CA LYS A 241 13.89 -13.11 30.33
C LYS A 241 13.51 -13.35 31.79
N LYS A 242 12.31 -12.93 32.21
CA LYS A 242 11.78 -13.11 33.56
C LYS A 242 11.70 -14.59 33.97
N TYR A 243 11.17 -15.45 33.11
CA TYR A 243 11.02 -16.87 33.41
C TYR A 243 12.36 -17.62 33.38
N ARG A 244 13.27 -17.31 32.43
CA ARG A 244 14.62 -17.89 32.45
C ARG A 244 15.38 -17.54 33.72
N GLU A 245 15.28 -16.29 34.19
CA GLU A 245 15.95 -15.88 35.42
C GLU A 245 15.37 -16.61 36.64
N LYS A 246 14.04 -16.80 36.69
CA LYS A 246 13.41 -17.62 37.74
C LYS A 246 13.98 -19.05 37.79
N TYR A 247 14.13 -19.70 36.64
CA TYR A 247 14.70 -21.05 36.59
C TYR A 247 16.17 -21.07 36.99
N ARG A 248 16.97 -20.10 36.51
CA ARG A 248 18.38 -19.97 36.92
C ARG A 248 18.54 -19.82 38.44
N GLN A 249 17.67 -19.03 39.07
CA GLN A 249 17.67 -18.84 40.53
C GLN A 249 17.22 -20.09 41.30
N LEU A 250 16.34 -20.90 40.73
CA LEU A 250 15.91 -22.17 41.33
C LEU A 250 17.02 -23.22 41.25
N ASP A 251 17.73 -23.29 40.11
CA ASP A 251 18.84 -24.22 39.93
C ASP A 251 20.05 -23.85 40.81
N ALA A 252 20.32 -22.56 41.01
CA ALA A 252 21.38 -22.08 41.90
C ALA A 252 21.09 -22.27 43.41
N ARG A 253 19.86 -22.67 43.77
CA ARG A 253 19.45 -22.97 45.16
C ARG A 253 19.50 -24.46 45.48
N LYS A 254 19.78 -25.32 44.50
CA LYS A 254 20.04 -26.75 44.68
C LYS A 254 21.53 -26.99 44.85
#